data_AF-A0A942UY31-F1
#
_entry.id   AF-A0A942UY31-F1
#
_cell.length_a   1.000
_cell.length_b   1.000
_cell.length_c   1.000
_cell.angle_alpha   90.00
_cell.angle_beta   90.00
_cell.angle_gamma   90.00
#
_symmetry.space_group_name_H-M   'P 1'
#
loop_
_entity.id
_entity.type
_entity.pdbx_description
1 polymer ?
#
loop_
_entity_poly.entity_id
_entity_poly.type
_entity_poly.pdbx_seq_one_letter_code
_entity_poly.pdbx_strand_id
1 'polypeptide(L)'
;MSPIFKNVIYSIYQVLISKDEKELTRDSEFYYLVGQVLNYIIDKTGLDKKENNEIEVFIYLEDNEEIKENLNILYDKYYEYLPNNQEILKKALKAIYDYDANNKLVNKNIIFSGYLKENLIDYITTEKKDDLAE
;
A
#
# COMPACT_ATOMS: atom_id res chain seq x y z
N MET A 1 2.80 11.79 16.35
CA MET A 1 3.06 11.51 14.92
C MET A 1 3.70 12.76 14.31
N SER A 2 4.80 12.63 13.56
CA SER A 2 5.44 13.79 12.91
C SER A 2 4.46 14.45 11.92
N PRO A 3 4.39 15.80 11.84
CA PRO A 3 3.54 16.50 10.87
C PRO A 3 3.71 16.03 9.42
N ILE A 4 4.92 15.58 9.08
CA ILE A 4 5.28 15.06 7.75
C ILE A 4 4.45 13.82 7.39
N PHE A 5 4.30 12.87 8.32
CA PHE A 5 3.54 11.64 8.07
C PHE A 5 2.04 11.90 7.97
N LYS A 6 1.51 12.88 8.70
CA LYS A 6 0.10 13.26 8.60
C LYS A 6 -0.24 13.75 7.19
N ASN A 7 0.65 14.54 6.58
CA ASN A 7 0.46 15.05 5.22
C ASN A 7 0.55 13.93 4.18
N VAL A 8 1.48 12.99 4.34
CA VAL A 8 1.62 11.82 3.46
C VAL A 8 0.34 10.97 3.49
N ILE A 9 -0.14 10.62 4.70
CA ILE A 9 -1.36 9.80 4.85
C ILE A 9 -2.57 10.51 4.25
N TYR A 10 -2.73 11.80 4.50
CA TYR A 10 -3.86 12.56 3.96
C TYR A 10 -3.82 12.64 2.42
N SER A 11 -2.63 12.85 1.84
CA SER A 11 -2.45 12.88 0.39
C SER A 11 -2.82 11.54 -0.25
N ILE A 12 -2.33 10.43 0.31
CA ILE A 12 -2.67 9.08 -0.14
C ILE A 12 -4.16 8.82 -0.01
N TYR A 13 -4.77 9.19 1.12
CA TYR A 13 -6.21 9.05 1.31
C TYR A 13 -6.98 9.74 0.17
N GLN A 14 -6.61 10.98 -0.18
CA GLN A 14 -7.22 11.71 -1.28
C GLN A 14 -7.07 11.01 -2.63
N VAL A 15 -5.93 10.37 -2.90
CA VAL A 15 -5.70 9.56 -4.11
C VAL A 15 -6.61 8.33 -4.13
N LEU A 16 -6.79 7.65 -3.00
CA LEU A 16 -7.57 6.42 -2.94
C LEU A 16 -9.08 6.67 -3.02
N ILE A 17 -9.57 7.77 -2.44
CA ILE A 17 -11.01 8.08 -2.43
C ILE A 17 -11.46 8.91 -3.64
N SER A 18 -10.56 9.54 -4.40
CA SER A 18 -10.97 10.40 -5.50
C SER A 18 -11.70 9.63 -6.60
N LYS A 19 -12.70 10.29 -7.19
CA LYS A 19 -13.36 9.84 -8.42
C LYS A 19 -12.55 10.26 -9.65
N ASP A 20 -11.82 11.36 -9.54
CA ASP A 20 -10.86 11.82 -10.54
C ASP A 20 -9.51 11.10 -10.35
N GLU A 21 -8.73 10.98 -11.44
CA GLU A 21 -7.38 10.40 -11.40
C GLU A 21 -6.41 11.37 -10.69
N LYS A 22 -6.37 11.29 -9.36
CA LYS A 22 -5.29 11.91 -8.58
C LYS A 22 -4.10 10.97 -8.53
N GLU A 23 -2.91 11.53 -8.63
CA GLU A 23 -1.65 10.78 -8.69
C GLU A 23 -0.81 11.03 -7.44
N LEU A 24 0.13 10.13 -7.18
CA LEU A 24 1.19 10.35 -6.21
C LEU A 24 2.12 11.45 -6.72
N THR A 25 2.60 12.30 -5.82
CA THR A 25 3.44 13.46 -6.16
C THR A 25 4.82 13.38 -5.52
N ARG A 26 5.03 12.46 -4.58
CA ARG A 26 6.28 12.35 -3.79
C ARG A 26 6.65 10.90 -3.55
N ASP A 27 7.97 10.64 -3.57
CA ASP A 27 8.51 9.32 -3.21
C ASP A 27 8.06 8.86 -1.82
N SER A 28 7.88 9.76 -0.85
CA SER A 28 7.39 9.38 0.47
C SER A 28 5.96 8.84 0.45
N GLU A 29 5.13 9.30 -0.49
CA GLU A 29 3.78 8.76 -0.69
C GLU A 29 3.85 7.38 -1.31
N PHE A 30 4.70 7.22 -2.33
CA PHE A 30 5.00 5.93 -2.96
C PHE A 30 5.46 4.88 -1.95
N TYR A 31 6.55 5.14 -1.22
CA TYR A 31 7.09 4.18 -0.26
C TYR A 31 6.09 3.87 0.87
N TYR A 32 5.33 4.85 1.33
CA TYR A 32 4.34 4.63 2.38
C TYR A 32 3.18 3.76 1.88
N LEU A 33 2.69 4.03 0.66
CA LEU A 33 1.61 3.27 0.05
C LEU A 33 2.02 1.82 -0.25
N VAL A 34 3.27 1.59 -0.67
CA VAL A 34 3.86 0.24 -0.78
C VAL A 34 3.71 -0.50 0.56
N GLY A 35 4.15 0.09 1.67
CA GLY A 35 4.01 -0.53 2.99
C GLY A 35 2.55 -0.83 3.37
N GLN A 36 1.62 0.06 3.03
CA GLN A 36 0.19 -0.12 3.27
C GLN A 36 -0.41 -1.27 2.44
N VAL A 37 0.02 -1.45 1.20
CA VAL A 37 -0.38 -2.59 0.36
C VAL A 37 0.16 -3.90 0.94
N LEU A 38 1.44 -3.94 1.34
CA LEU A 38 2.03 -5.12 1.99
C LEU A 38 1.26 -5.51 3.24
N ASN A 39 0.97 -4.54 4.11
CA ASN A 39 0.20 -4.76 5.31
C ASN A 39 -1.19 -5.31 4.97
N TYR A 40 -1.88 -4.71 3.99
CA TYR A 40 -3.24 -5.12 3.62
C TYR A 40 -3.26 -6.56 3.12
N ILE A 41 -2.40 -6.91 2.16
CA ILE A 41 -2.36 -8.24 1.56
C ILE A 41 -2.08 -9.28 2.66
N ILE A 42 -1.01 -9.08 3.43
CA ILE A 42 -0.60 -10.01 4.49
C ILE A 42 -1.71 -10.17 5.53
N ASP A 43 -2.35 -9.08 5.96
CA ASP A 43 -3.43 -9.12 6.94
C ASP A 43 -4.64 -9.94 6.44
N LYS A 44 -4.97 -9.86 5.14
CA LYS A 44 -6.08 -10.62 4.55
C LYS A 44 -5.79 -12.10 4.32
N THR A 45 -4.53 -12.52 4.30
CA THR A 45 -4.19 -13.94 4.24
C THR A 45 -4.59 -14.71 5.49
N GLY A 46 -4.73 -14.03 6.64
CA GLY A 46 -4.93 -14.68 7.93
C GLY A 46 -3.74 -15.53 8.41
N LEU A 47 -2.62 -15.50 7.67
CA LEU A 47 -1.37 -16.14 8.06
C LEU A 47 -0.72 -15.34 9.19
N ASP A 48 -0.14 -16.04 10.17
CA ASP A 48 0.51 -15.39 11.29
C ASP A 48 1.63 -14.47 10.79
N LYS A 49 1.59 -13.18 11.19
CA LYS A 49 2.60 -12.17 10.80
C LYS A 49 4.03 -12.56 11.21
N LYS A 50 4.19 -13.51 12.13
CA LYS A 50 5.48 -14.08 12.56
C LYS A 50 6.05 -15.14 11.62
N GLU A 51 5.22 -15.76 10.78
CA GLU A 51 5.63 -16.77 9.80
C GLU A 51 5.86 -16.18 8.40
N ASN A 52 5.44 -14.93 8.19
CA ASN A 52 5.54 -14.24 6.90
C ASN A 52 6.84 -13.44 6.77
N ASN A 53 7.83 -14.05 6.10
CA ASN A 53 9.08 -13.40 5.68
C ASN A 53 8.90 -12.47 4.46
N GLU A 54 7.67 -12.25 3.99
CA GLU A 54 7.39 -11.44 2.80
C GLU A 54 7.89 -10.01 2.93
N ILE A 55 7.78 -9.43 4.13
CA ILE A 55 8.29 -8.08 4.38
C ILE A 55 9.81 -8.03 4.23
N GLU A 56 10.53 -9.12 4.54
CA GLU A 56 11.99 -9.18 4.48
C GLU A 56 12.50 -8.91 3.07
N VAL A 57 11.81 -9.42 2.04
CA VAL A 57 12.13 -9.16 0.63
C VAL A 57 12.21 -7.66 0.39
N PHE A 58 11.18 -6.90 0.80
CA PHE A 58 11.09 -5.45 0.63
C PHE A 58 12.10 -4.64 1.46
N ILE A 59 12.70 -5.23 2.51
CA ILE A 59 13.81 -4.61 3.25
C ILE A 59 15.08 -4.62 2.41
N TYR A 60 15.27 -5.63 1.57
CA TYR A 60 16.52 -5.79 0.83
C TYR A 60 16.51 -5.13 -0.55
N LEU A 61 15.33 -4.81 -1.10
CA LEU A 61 15.21 -4.13 -2.38
C LEU A 61 15.93 -2.78 -2.39
N GLU A 62 16.61 -2.51 -3.50
CA GLU A 62 17.36 -1.27 -3.71
C GLU A 62 16.79 -0.45 -4.88
N ASP A 63 15.94 -1.07 -5.71
CA ASP A 63 15.30 -0.47 -6.88
C ASP A 63 13.77 -0.35 -6.71
N ASN A 64 13.20 0.73 -7.23
CA ASN A 64 11.76 0.97 -7.24
C ASN A 64 11.03 0.06 -8.23
N GLU A 65 11.67 -0.35 -9.32
CA GLU A 65 11.07 -1.30 -10.26
C GLU A 65 11.04 -2.71 -9.64
N GLU A 66 12.07 -3.10 -8.88
CA GLU A 66 12.04 -4.34 -8.10
C GLU A 66 10.90 -4.33 -7.07
N ILE A 67 10.59 -3.19 -6.45
CA ILE A 67 9.42 -3.07 -5.55
C ILE A 67 8.13 -3.39 -6.29
N LYS A 68 7.94 -2.80 -7.47
CA LYS A 68 6.73 -3.02 -8.30
C LYS A 68 6.61 -4.49 -8.70
N GLU A 69 7.70 -5.10 -9.16
CA GLU A 69 7.73 -6.52 -9.53
C GLU A 69 7.40 -7.43 -8.34
N ASN A 70 8.01 -7.20 -7.18
CA ASN A 70 7.75 -7.99 -5.98
C ASN A 70 6.34 -7.77 -5.43
N LEU A 71 5.76 -6.58 -5.57
CA LEU A 71 4.35 -6.34 -5.26
C LEU A 71 3.42 -7.15 -6.16
N ASN A 72 3.74 -7.27 -7.46
CA ASN A 72 2.97 -8.10 -8.37
C ASN A 72 3.00 -9.57 -7.96
N ILE A 73 4.20 -10.09 -7.67
CA ILE A 73 4.40 -11.47 -7.20
C ILE A 73 3.60 -11.72 -5.92
N LEU A 74 3.63 -10.78 -4.97
CA LEU A 74 2.89 -10.88 -3.72
C LEU A 74 1.37 -10.88 -3.95
N TYR A 75 0.88 -9.99 -4.81
CA TYR A 75 -0.53 -9.89 -5.17
C TYR A 75 -1.01 -11.20 -5.80
N ASP A 76 -0.30 -11.71 -6.80
CA ASP A 76 -0.65 -12.96 -7.49
C ASP A 76 -0.64 -14.15 -6.52
N LYS A 77 0.38 -14.24 -5.65
CA LYS A 77 0.52 -15.30 -4.66
C LYS A 77 -0.67 -15.37 -3.69
N TYR A 78 -1.18 -14.22 -3.28
CA TYR A 78 -2.22 -14.14 -2.25
C TYR A 78 -3.60 -13.75 -2.79
N TYR A 79 -3.76 -13.65 -4.10
CA TYR A 79 -4.98 -13.18 -4.77
C TYR A 79 -6.25 -13.89 -4.26
N GLU A 80 -6.19 -15.21 -4.10
CA GLU A 80 -7.32 -16.04 -3.67
C GLU A 80 -7.77 -15.78 -2.22
N TYR A 81 -6.90 -15.20 -1.38
CA TYR A 81 -7.22 -14.84 -0.01
C TYR A 81 -7.84 -13.45 0.11
N LEU A 82 -7.73 -12.63 -0.93
CA LEU A 82 -8.22 -11.25 -0.91
C LEU A 82 -9.75 -11.20 -1.04
N PRO A 83 -10.43 -10.26 -0.36
CA PRO A 83 -11.87 -10.10 -0.48
C PRO A 83 -12.29 -9.78 -1.92
N ASN A 84 -13.49 -10.16 -2.33
CA ASN A 84 -13.99 -9.94 -3.70
C ASN A 84 -14.04 -8.46 -4.12
N ASN A 85 -14.32 -7.54 -3.18
CA ASN A 85 -14.31 -6.11 -3.44
C ASN A 85 -12.91 -5.53 -3.17
N GLN A 86 -12.12 -5.38 -4.23
CA GLN A 86 -10.73 -4.90 -4.19
C GLN A 86 -10.58 -3.51 -4.80
N GLU A 87 -11.63 -2.70 -4.91
CA GLU A 87 -11.59 -1.41 -5.63
C GLU A 87 -10.46 -0.50 -5.10
N ILE A 88 -10.36 -0.36 -3.77
CA ILE A 88 -9.35 0.50 -3.13
C ILE A 88 -7.95 -0.09 -3.27
N LEU A 89 -7.80 -1.41 -3.14
CA LEU A 89 -6.52 -2.08 -3.38
C LEU A 89 -6.05 -1.89 -4.82
N LYS A 90 -6.95 -2.02 -5.81
CA LYS A 90 -6.63 -1.80 -7.22
C LYS A 90 -6.21 -0.36 -7.49
N LYS A 91 -6.88 0.63 -6.87
CA LYS A 91 -6.45 2.03 -6.93
C LYS A 91 -5.08 2.25 -6.31
N ALA A 92 -4.81 1.62 -5.16
CA ALA A 92 -3.51 1.70 -4.50
C ALA A 92 -2.39 1.12 -5.38
N LEU A 93 -2.61 -0.07 -5.95
CA LEU A 93 -1.67 -0.70 -6.87
C LEU A 93 -1.46 0.17 -8.11
N LYS A 94 -2.53 0.64 -8.77
CA LYS A 94 -2.43 1.55 -9.92
C LYS A 94 -1.57 2.79 -9.59
N ALA A 95 -1.84 3.45 -8.47
CA ALA A 95 -1.09 4.63 -8.05
C ALA A 95 0.41 4.35 -7.81
N ILE A 96 0.77 3.14 -7.34
CA ILE A 96 2.16 2.71 -7.21
C ILE A 96 2.79 2.49 -8.59
N TYR A 97 2.12 1.77 -9.50
CA TYR A 97 2.65 1.44 -10.82
C TYR A 97 2.83 2.66 -11.72
N ASP A 98 1.87 3.58 -11.68
CA ASP A 98 1.87 4.81 -12.49
C ASP A 98 2.90 5.84 -11.99
N TYR A 99 3.41 5.68 -10.76
CA TYR A 99 4.40 6.59 -10.20
C TYR A 99 5.83 6.26 -10.66
N ASP A 100 6.49 7.26 -11.21
CA ASP A 100 7.93 7.24 -11.51
C ASP A 100 8.70 7.87 -10.34
N ALA A 101 9.27 7.03 -9.49
CA ALA A 101 9.99 7.46 -8.31
C ALA A 101 11.36 8.02 -8.71
N ASN A 102 11.58 9.31 -8.41
CA ASN A 102 12.78 10.04 -8.85
C ASN A 102 14.03 9.67 -8.03
N ASN A 103 13.84 9.06 -6.85
CA ASN A 103 14.97 8.62 -6.02
C ASN A 103 15.61 7.35 -6.55
N LYS A 104 16.94 7.37 -6.64
CA LYS A 104 17.75 6.20 -6.97
C LYS A 104 17.83 5.15 -5.85
N LEU A 105 17.46 5.51 -4.62
CA LEU A 105 17.55 4.63 -3.45
C LEU A 105 16.20 4.53 -2.74
N VAL A 106 15.79 3.29 -2.49
CA VAL A 106 14.57 2.95 -1.77
C VAL A 106 14.61 3.45 -0.32
N ASN A 107 13.57 4.18 0.11
CA ASN A 107 13.43 4.59 1.50
C ASN A 107 12.68 3.54 2.35
N LYS A 108 13.43 2.53 2.78
CA LYS A 108 12.96 1.37 3.56
C LYS A 108 12.22 1.77 4.85
N ASN A 109 12.66 2.84 5.52
CA ASN A 109 12.04 3.31 6.75
C ASN A 109 10.61 3.80 6.54
N ILE A 110 10.32 4.39 5.37
CA ILE A 110 8.96 4.84 5.04
C ILE A 110 8.08 3.64 4.68
N ILE A 111 8.60 2.66 3.94
CA ILE A 111 7.90 1.39 3.68
C ILE A 111 7.50 0.72 4.99
N PHE A 112 8.45 0.57 5.92
CA PHE A 112 8.18 0.02 7.24
C PHE A 112 7.15 0.83 8.04
N SER A 113 7.21 2.15 7.96
CA SER A 113 6.25 3.02 8.63
C SER A 113 4.84 2.83 8.07
N GLY A 114 4.70 2.63 6.76
CA GLY A 114 3.45 2.25 6.12
C GLY A 114 3.00 0.86 6.57
N TYR A 115 3.90 -0.12 6.57
CA TYR A 115 3.60 -1.50 6.93
C TYR A 115 3.14 -1.67 8.39
N LEU A 116 3.70 -0.92 9.34
CA LEU A 116 3.36 -1.08 10.76
C LEU A 116 2.13 -0.29 11.21
N LYS A 117 1.62 0.61 10.37
CA LYS A 117 0.50 1.48 10.74
C LYS A 117 -0.85 0.78 10.51
N GLU A 118 -1.89 1.28 11.17
CA GLU A 118 -3.29 0.95 10.83
C GLU A 118 -3.49 1.10 9.32
N ASN A 119 -4.20 0.12 8.74
CA ASN A 119 -4.28 -0.02 7.30
C ASN A 119 -5.35 0.92 6.71
N LEU A 120 -4.90 1.86 5.89
CA LEU A 120 -5.74 2.84 5.23
C LEU A 120 -6.64 2.22 4.16
N ILE A 121 -6.16 1.22 3.43
CA ILE A 121 -6.94 0.50 2.40
C ILE A 121 -8.11 -0.21 3.09
N ASP A 122 -7.85 -0.86 4.22
CA ASP A 122 -8.86 -1.56 5.00
C ASP A 122 -9.87 -0.61 5.64
N TYR A 123 -9.39 0.50 6.22
CA TYR A 123 -10.23 1.55 6.77
C TYR A 123 -11.23 2.08 5.73
N ILE A 124 -10.75 2.50 4.56
CA ILE A 124 -11.61 3.03 3.48
C ILE A 124 -12.57 1.95 2.97
N THR A 125 -12.10 0.71 2.85
CA THR A 125 -12.93 -0.41 2.36
C THR A 125 -14.06 -0.74 3.34
N THR A 126 -13.82 -0.60 4.64
CA THR A 126 -14.83 -0.86 5.68
C THR A 126 -15.84 0.28 5.74
N GLU A 127 -15.40 1.54 5.76
CA GLU A 127 -16.30 2.70 5.76
C GLU A 127 -17.23 2.69 4.53
N LYS A 128 -16.72 2.38 3.34
CA LYS A 128 -17.54 2.26 2.12
C LYS A 128 -18.58 1.13 2.17
N LYS A 129 -18.38 0.09 3.00
CA LYS A 129 -19.38 -0.98 3.15
C LYS A 129 -20.56 -0.52 4.00
N ASP A 130 -20.29 0.29 5.03
CA ASP A 130 -21.34 0.84 5.89
C ASP A 130 -22.24 1.79 5.10
N ASP A 131 -21.67 2.61 4.20
CA ASP A 131 -22.41 3.49 3.27
C ASP A 131 -23.33 2.74 2.29
N LEU A 132 -23.09 1.45 2.04
CA LEU A 132 -23.89 0.61 1.13
C LEU A 132 -24.90 -0.28 1.86
N ALA A 133 -24.84 -0.32 3.20
CA ALA A 133 -25.72 -1.10 4.06
C ALA A 133 -26.91 -0.30 4.61
N GLU A 134 -26.95 1.02 4.37
CA GLU A 134 -28.10 1.92 4.59
C GLU A 134 -28.97 2.08 3.34
#